data_AF-A0A9W6MUA7-F1
#
_entry.id   AF-A0A9W6MUA7-F1
#
_cell.length_a   1.000
_cell.length_b   1.000
_cell.length_c   1.000
_cell.angle_alpha   90.00
_cell.angle_beta   90.00
_cell.angle_gamma   90.00
#
_symmetry.space_group_name_H-M   'P 1'
#
loop_
_entity.id
_entity.type
_entity.pdbx_description
1 polymer ?
#
loop_
_entity_poly.entity_id
_entity_poly.type
_entity_poly.pdbx_seq_one_letter_code
_entity_poly.pdbx_strand_id
1 'polypeptide(L)'
;MLEIGRDQPYLEHWERDESDLVRCGALKLSAKGVDGFLVIAGEDFAYARGRAAPLPPGGTLLACLAGAGGHTEALALVDCEISIGRFDGGKLRVDRSSLPFREGRTLDPELDLAAGVLRTDDVTREGRPIKRVWRIAETEGDVADLAGPF
;
A
#
# COMPACT_ATOMS: atom_id res chain seq x y z
N MET A 1 -21.88 1.84 -11.81
CA MET A 1 -22.40 2.47 -10.58
C MET A 1 -21.87 3.88 -10.51
N LEU A 2 -22.68 4.84 -10.03
CA LEU A 2 -22.27 6.23 -9.84
C LEU A 2 -22.40 6.57 -8.36
N GLU A 3 -21.36 7.16 -7.79
CA GLU A 3 -21.38 7.72 -6.43
C GLU A 3 -21.22 9.24 -6.52
N ILE A 4 -22.13 9.96 -5.86
CA ILE A 4 -22.16 11.43 -5.84
C ILE A 4 -21.94 11.87 -4.39
N GLY A 5 -20.96 12.73 -4.19
CA GLY A 5 -20.66 13.28 -2.88
C GLY A 5 -21.84 14.06 -2.31
N ARG A 6 -22.30 13.65 -1.12
CA ARG A 6 -23.38 14.33 -0.39
C ARG A 6 -22.93 15.67 0.20
N ASP A 7 -21.74 15.67 0.81
CA ASP A 7 -21.27 16.78 1.66
C ASP A 7 -20.16 17.60 0.96
N GLN A 8 -19.55 17.08 -0.10
CA GLN A 8 -18.61 17.78 -0.98
C GLN A 8 -18.88 17.41 -2.45
N PRO A 9 -18.65 18.32 -3.40
CA PRO A 9 -18.92 18.06 -4.81
C PRO A 9 -17.84 17.13 -5.39
N TYR A 10 -18.09 15.83 -5.37
CA TYR A 10 -17.33 14.84 -6.13
C TYR A 10 -18.29 13.87 -6.83
N LEU A 11 -17.78 13.25 -7.90
CA LEU A 11 -18.49 12.25 -8.69
C LEU A 11 -17.51 11.11 -8.99
N GLU A 12 -17.86 9.90 -8.58
CA GLU A 12 -17.10 8.69 -8.88
C GLU A 12 -17.90 7.79 -9.82
N HIS A 13 -17.24 7.36 -10.89
CA HIS A 13 -17.76 6.39 -11.85
C HIS A 13 -17.12 5.04 -11.57
N TRP A 14 -17.95 4.08 -11.20
CA TRP A 14 -17.54 2.72 -10.90
C TRP A 14 -18.04 1.80 -11.99
N GLU A 15 -17.13 1.29 -12.81
CA GLU A 15 -17.41 0.25 -13.78
C GLU A 15 -16.82 -1.06 -13.26
N ARG A 16 -17.57 -2.15 -13.40
CA ARG A 16 -17.01 -3.47 -13.15
C ARG A 16 -16.23 -3.84 -14.40
N ASP A 17 -14.99 -4.26 -14.20
CA ASP A 17 -14.32 -5.03 -15.21
C ASP A 17 -15.04 -6.40 -15.32
N GLU A 18 -15.43 -6.79 -16.53
CA GLU A 18 -16.04 -8.11 -16.78
C GLU A 18 -14.98 -9.20 -16.94
N SER A 19 -13.71 -8.87 -16.74
CA SER A 19 -12.62 -9.84 -16.73
C SER A 19 -12.84 -10.88 -15.63
N ASP A 20 -12.81 -12.16 -16.02
CA ASP A 20 -12.71 -13.26 -15.06
C ASP A 20 -11.36 -13.16 -14.34
N LEU A 21 -11.38 -12.63 -13.12
CA LEU A 21 -10.18 -12.48 -12.32
C LEU A 21 -9.71 -13.86 -11.86
N VAL A 22 -8.64 -14.34 -12.50
CA VAL A 22 -8.02 -15.64 -12.16
C VAL A 22 -7.34 -15.59 -10.79
N ARG A 23 -6.94 -14.40 -10.32
CA ARG A 23 -6.23 -14.20 -9.06
C ARG A 23 -6.89 -13.10 -8.27
N CYS A 24 -7.32 -13.39 -7.05
CA CYS A 24 -7.94 -12.38 -6.19
C CYS A 24 -7.65 -12.71 -4.73
N GLY A 25 -6.97 -11.79 -4.05
CA GLY A 25 -6.61 -11.96 -2.65
C GLY A 25 -6.25 -10.65 -1.99
N ALA A 26 -6.47 -10.57 -0.68
CA ALA A 26 -6.09 -9.43 0.13
C ALA A 26 -5.49 -9.86 1.46
N LEU A 27 -4.50 -9.10 1.91
CA LEU A 27 -3.89 -9.22 3.22
C LEU A 27 -4.05 -7.90 3.96
N LYS A 28 -4.48 -8.00 5.21
CA LYS A 28 -4.27 -6.95 6.21
C LYS A 28 -2.97 -7.25 6.95
N LEU A 29 -2.12 -6.26 7.03
CA LEU A 29 -0.75 -6.37 7.51
C LEU A 29 -0.54 -5.45 8.71
N SER A 30 0.34 -5.86 9.62
CA SER A 30 0.78 -5.00 10.73
C SER A 30 2.28 -5.18 11.03
N ALA A 31 2.96 -4.08 11.33
CA ALA A 31 4.37 -4.05 11.70
C ALA A 31 4.66 -2.87 12.64
N LYS A 32 5.01 -3.15 13.90
CA LYS A 32 5.44 -2.13 14.89
C LYS A 32 4.51 -0.89 14.96
N GLY A 33 3.20 -1.11 14.99
CA GLY A 33 2.20 -0.02 15.06
C GLY A 33 1.89 0.64 13.72
N VAL A 34 2.47 0.15 12.62
CA VAL A 34 2.09 0.51 11.26
C VAL A 34 1.18 -0.58 10.70
N ASP A 35 0.02 -0.18 10.21
CA ASP A 35 -0.85 -1.07 9.45
C ASP A 35 -0.57 -0.95 7.95
N GLY A 36 -0.87 -2.01 7.22
CA GLY A 36 -0.75 -2.05 5.78
C GLY A 36 -1.77 -2.97 5.14
N PHE A 37 -1.90 -2.84 3.83
CA PHE A 37 -2.76 -3.68 3.01
C PHE A 37 -2.02 -4.06 1.73
N LEU A 38 -2.23 -5.29 1.28
CA LEU A 38 -1.86 -5.74 -0.06
C LEU A 38 -3.10 -6.38 -0.67
N VAL A 39 -3.50 -5.94 -1.86
CA VAL A 39 -4.62 -6.48 -2.61
C VAL A 39 -4.13 -6.82 -4.01
N ILE A 40 -4.50 -7.98 -4.52
CA ILE A 40 -4.31 -8.36 -5.93
C ILE A 40 -5.68 -8.67 -6.53
N ALA A 41 -5.89 -8.18 -7.75
CA ALA A 41 -7.07 -8.44 -8.56
C ALA A 41 -6.61 -8.63 -10.01
N GLY A 42 -6.61 -9.87 -10.48
CA GLY A 42 -6.03 -10.25 -11.77
C GLY A 42 -4.52 -10.00 -11.80
N GLU A 43 -4.08 -9.13 -12.70
CA GLU A 43 -2.69 -8.69 -12.81
C GLU A 43 -2.41 -7.40 -12.04
N ASP A 44 -3.45 -6.70 -11.57
CA ASP A 44 -3.30 -5.46 -10.83
C ASP A 44 -3.08 -5.73 -9.34
N PHE A 45 -2.31 -4.85 -8.70
CA PHE A 45 -2.20 -4.81 -7.25
C PHE A 45 -2.34 -3.40 -6.69
N ALA A 46 -2.82 -3.34 -5.45
CA ALA A 46 -2.76 -2.15 -4.62
C ALA A 46 -2.04 -2.47 -3.32
N TYR A 47 -1.14 -1.58 -2.91
CA TYR A 47 -0.39 -1.67 -1.67
C TYR A 47 -0.57 -0.38 -0.87
N ALA A 48 -0.89 -0.51 0.41
CA ALA A 48 -0.97 0.61 1.32
C ALA A 48 -0.10 0.38 2.55
N ARG A 49 0.63 1.41 2.98
CA ARG A 49 1.41 1.45 4.21
C ARG A 49 1.05 2.71 4.99
N GLY A 50 0.60 2.53 6.22
CA GLY A 50 0.37 3.62 7.16
C GLY A 50 1.64 4.36 7.58
N ARG A 51 1.46 5.50 8.23
CA ARG A 51 2.54 6.26 8.87
C ARG A 51 3.01 5.53 10.13
N ALA A 52 4.28 5.68 10.48
CA ALA A 52 4.81 5.21 11.76
C ALA A 52 4.23 5.94 12.97
N ALA A 53 3.96 7.24 12.81
CA ALA A 53 3.38 8.07 13.85
C ALA A 53 1.95 8.50 13.46
N PRO A 54 1.00 8.49 14.41
CA PRO A 54 -0.34 9.04 14.16
C PRO A 54 -0.25 10.54 13.89
N LEU A 55 -1.20 11.07 13.13
CA LEU A 55 -1.33 12.52 12.99
C LEU A 55 -1.79 13.14 14.32
N PRO A 56 -1.30 14.34 14.67
CA PRO A 56 -1.82 15.10 15.80
C PRO A 56 -3.35 15.28 15.68
N PRO A 57 -4.12 15.14 16.76
CA PRO A 57 -5.57 15.25 16.72
C PRO A 57 -6.03 16.70 16.42
N GLY A 58 -7.17 16.84 15.77
CA GLY A 58 -7.90 18.11 15.69
C GLY A 58 -7.42 19.12 14.62
N GLY A 59 -6.55 18.72 13.70
CA GLY A 59 -6.04 19.57 12.63
C GLY A 59 -6.06 18.92 11.25
N THR A 60 -5.93 19.73 10.19
CA THR A 60 -5.69 19.22 8.83
C THR A 60 -4.23 18.79 8.69
N LEU A 61 -3.93 17.88 7.76
CA LEU A 61 -2.54 17.50 7.47
C LEU A 61 -1.68 18.72 7.11
N LEU A 62 -2.26 19.69 6.39
CA LEU A 62 -1.58 20.94 6.03
C LEU A 62 -1.22 21.77 7.27
N ALA A 63 -2.11 21.86 8.26
CA ALA A 63 -1.83 22.55 9.51
C ALA A 63 -0.72 21.84 10.31
N CYS A 64 -0.72 20.51 10.35
CA CYS A 64 0.35 19.72 10.97
C CYS A 64 1.70 19.97 10.28
N LEU A 65 1.73 20.04 8.96
CA LEU A 65 2.95 20.31 8.19
C LEU A 65 3.49 21.73 8.43
N ALA A 66 2.61 22.73 8.49
CA ALA A 66 3.00 24.11 8.77
C ALA A 66 3.55 24.29 10.20
N GLY A 67 3.08 23.47 11.14
CA GLY A 67 3.53 23.45 12.53
C GLY A 67 4.71 22.54 12.84
N ALA A 68 5.25 21.80 11.86
CA ALA A 68 6.35 20.88 12.08
C ALA A 68 7.64 21.63 12.49
N GLY A 69 8.33 21.13 13.52
CA GLY A 69 9.57 21.73 14.04
C GLY A 69 10.78 21.62 13.10
N GLY A 70 10.62 20.97 11.95
CA GLY A 70 11.63 20.92 10.89
C GLY A 70 11.32 19.86 9.83
N HIS A 71 12.22 19.76 8.86
CA HIS A 71 12.05 18.88 7.70
C HIS A 71 11.86 17.40 8.06
N THR A 72 12.56 16.92 9.09
CA THR A 72 12.42 15.53 9.59
C THR A 72 11.02 15.21 10.09
N GLU A 73 10.44 16.11 10.87
CA GLU A 73 9.11 15.92 11.41
C GLU A 73 8.05 16.05 10.31
N ALA A 74 8.22 17.03 9.40
CA ALA A 74 7.34 17.19 8.25
C ALA A 74 7.31 15.93 7.38
N LEU A 75 8.47 15.32 7.10
CA LEU A 75 8.54 14.07 6.34
C LEU A 75 7.82 12.91 7.05
N ALA A 76 7.96 12.79 8.38
CA ALA A 76 7.27 11.73 9.14
C ALA A 76 5.74 11.84 9.04
N LEU A 77 5.19 13.05 8.91
CA LEU A 77 3.74 13.27 8.74
C LEU A 77 3.21 12.82 7.36
N VAL A 78 4.07 12.76 6.34
CA VAL A 78 3.70 12.35 4.98
C VAL A 78 4.29 11.01 4.57
N ASP A 79 5.01 10.33 5.48
CA ASP A 79 5.60 9.01 5.27
C ASP A 79 4.54 7.90 5.32
N CYS A 80 3.62 7.91 4.37
CA CYS A 80 2.67 6.84 4.09
C CYS A 80 2.68 6.53 2.59
N GLU A 81 2.40 5.28 2.26
CA GLU A 81 2.38 4.81 0.88
C GLU A 81 0.98 4.36 0.50
N ILE A 82 0.52 4.80 -0.67
CA ILE A 82 -0.51 4.14 -1.46
C ILE A 82 0.11 3.96 -2.83
N SER A 83 0.26 2.70 -3.25
CA SER A 83 0.89 2.31 -4.51
C SER A 83 -0.06 1.41 -5.28
N ILE A 84 -0.16 1.66 -6.59
CA ILE A 84 -0.90 0.82 -7.53
C ILE A 84 0.08 0.38 -8.59
N GLY A 85 -0.04 -0.86 -9.02
CA GLY A 85 0.82 -1.39 -10.04
C GLY A 85 0.31 -2.70 -10.59
N ARG A 86 1.18 -3.37 -11.33
CA ARG A 86 0.84 -4.58 -12.04
C ARG A 86 1.91 -5.64 -11.87
N PHE A 87 1.50 -6.87 -12.10
CA PHE A 87 2.43 -7.95 -12.31
C PHE A 87 3.13 -7.79 -13.66
N ASP A 88 4.46 -7.79 -13.64
CA ASP A 88 5.32 -7.66 -14.81
C ASP A 88 6.51 -8.63 -14.67
N GLY A 89 6.52 -9.69 -15.49
CA GLY A 89 7.67 -10.58 -15.63
C GLY A 89 8.16 -11.24 -14.34
N GLY A 90 7.26 -11.68 -13.45
CA GLY A 90 7.65 -12.29 -12.18
C GLY A 90 7.43 -11.41 -10.96
N LYS A 91 7.17 -10.11 -11.14
CA LYS A 91 7.29 -9.12 -10.06
C LYS A 91 6.12 -8.15 -10.05
N LEU A 92 5.73 -7.70 -8.85
CA LEU A 92 4.79 -6.60 -8.67
C LEU A 92 5.52 -5.26 -8.86
N ARG A 93 5.36 -4.63 -10.03
CA ARG A 93 5.96 -3.34 -10.37
C ARG A 93 4.99 -2.21 -10.06
N VAL A 94 5.44 -1.24 -9.27
CA VAL A 94 4.67 -0.04 -8.91
C VAL A 94 4.60 0.88 -10.13
N ASP A 95 3.38 1.11 -10.64
CA ASP A 95 3.15 2.05 -11.74
C ASP A 95 2.85 3.47 -11.22
N ARG A 96 2.18 3.60 -10.06
CA ARG A 96 1.84 4.89 -9.42
C ARG A 96 2.01 4.80 -7.91
N SER A 97 2.49 5.87 -7.28
CA SER A 97 2.66 5.92 -5.82
C SER A 97 2.49 7.31 -5.22
N SER A 98 1.97 7.37 -3.99
CA SER A 98 2.06 8.59 -3.16
C SER A 98 3.49 8.95 -2.75
N LEU A 99 4.45 8.01 -2.92
CA LEU A 99 5.87 8.22 -2.72
C LEU A 99 6.59 8.12 -4.08
N PRO A 100 6.87 9.25 -4.77
CA PRO A 100 7.32 9.23 -6.17
C PRO A 100 8.55 8.36 -6.46
N PHE A 101 9.47 8.21 -5.50
CA PHE A 101 10.65 7.36 -5.64
C PHE A 101 10.35 5.85 -5.69
N ARG A 102 9.11 5.44 -5.41
CA ARG A 102 8.62 4.06 -5.52
C ARG A 102 8.14 3.72 -6.93
N GLU A 103 7.79 4.70 -7.76
CA GLU A 103 7.34 4.45 -9.14
C GLU A 103 8.45 3.77 -9.96
N GLY A 104 8.10 2.71 -10.68
CA GLY A 104 9.02 1.85 -11.42
C GLY A 104 9.83 0.86 -10.55
N ARG A 105 9.65 0.86 -9.22
CA ARG A 105 10.25 -0.13 -8.31
C ARG A 105 9.34 -1.33 -8.13
N THR A 106 9.90 -2.41 -7.61
CA THR A 106 9.16 -3.64 -7.30
C THR A 106 8.77 -3.67 -5.83
N LEU A 107 7.62 -4.30 -5.53
CA LEU A 107 7.21 -4.63 -4.17
C LEU A 107 7.70 -6.03 -3.75
N ASP A 108 7.83 -6.95 -4.71
CA ASP A 108 8.37 -8.32 -4.59
C ASP A 108 8.02 -9.04 -3.27
N PRO A 109 6.73 -9.37 -3.08
CA PRO A 109 6.23 -9.98 -1.84
C PRO A 109 6.77 -11.41 -1.65
N GLU A 110 7.39 -11.66 -0.50
CA GLU A 110 7.76 -13.00 -0.04
C GLU A 110 6.80 -13.43 1.07
N LEU A 111 5.89 -14.33 0.74
CA LEU A 111 4.86 -14.81 1.65
C LEU A 111 5.29 -16.11 2.34
N ASP A 112 5.18 -16.12 3.66
CA ASP A 112 5.31 -17.30 4.50
C ASP A 112 4.02 -17.47 5.31
N LEU A 113 3.05 -18.17 4.71
CA LEU A 113 1.74 -18.41 5.32
C LEU A 113 1.84 -19.23 6.61
N ALA A 114 2.79 -20.17 6.69
CA ALA A 114 3.00 -20.99 7.87
C ALA A 114 3.49 -20.16 9.06
N ALA A 115 4.37 -19.19 8.82
CA ALA A 115 4.81 -18.23 9.83
C ALA A 115 3.84 -17.05 10.02
N GLY A 116 2.87 -16.85 9.12
CA GLY A 116 1.99 -15.69 9.13
C GLY A 116 2.73 -14.39 8.83
N VAL A 117 3.72 -14.44 7.95
CA VAL A 117 4.65 -13.32 7.65
C VAL A 117 4.65 -12.99 6.17
N LEU A 118 4.69 -11.70 5.85
CA LEU A 118 4.97 -11.19 4.51
C LEU A 118 6.21 -10.31 4.56
N ARG A 119 7.09 -10.41 3.56
CA ARG A 119 8.19 -9.45 3.36
C ARG A 119 7.99 -8.70 2.06
N THR A 120 8.21 -7.40 2.08
CA THR A 120 8.12 -6.55 0.88
C THR A 120 9.38 -5.73 0.71
N ASP A 121 9.75 -5.45 -0.54
CA ASP A 121 10.77 -4.47 -0.88
C ASP A 121 10.35 -3.08 -0.42
N ASP A 122 11.23 -2.39 0.29
CA ASP A 122 11.03 -1.03 0.79
C ASP A 122 12.39 -0.28 0.77
N VAL A 123 12.38 1.01 1.12
CA VAL A 123 13.59 1.83 1.23
C VAL A 123 13.64 2.56 2.56
N THR A 124 14.84 2.76 3.09
CA THR A 124 15.04 3.68 4.22
C THR A 124 14.83 5.12 3.77
N ARG A 125 14.77 6.04 4.73
CA ARG A 125 14.73 7.47 4.46
C ARG A 125 15.93 7.97 3.65
N GLU A 126 17.07 7.31 3.76
CA GLU A 126 18.29 7.58 2.98
C GLU A 126 18.26 6.91 1.60
N GLY A 127 17.16 6.27 1.21
CA GLY A 127 16.99 5.58 -0.06
C GLY A 127 17.67 4.21 -0.12
N ARG A 128 18.08 3.63 1.02
CA ARG A 128 18.74 2.32 1.04
C ARG A 128 17.69 1.21 0.93
N PRO A 129 17.85 0.22 0.04
CA PRO A 129 16.93 -0.91 -0.03
C PRO A 129 16.88 -1.70 1.28
N ILE A 130 15.68 -2.06 1.71
CA ILE A 130 15.41 -2.92 2.86
C ILE A 130 14.27 -3.90 2.53
N LYS A 131 14.17 -4.99 3.30
CA LYS A 131 12.96 -5.81 3.35
C LYS A 131 12.16 -5.40 4.57
N ARG A 132 10.93 -4.93 4.36
CA ARG A 132 9.97 -4.71 5.45
C ARG A 132 9.32 -6.03 5.80
N VAL A 133 9.26 -6.33 7.09
CA VAL A 133 8.62 -7.54 7.61
C VAL A 133 7.26 -7.18 8.20
N TRP A 134 6.25 -7.90 7.76
CA TRP A 134 4.86 -7.74 8.16
C TRP A 134 4.36 -9.00 8.87
N ARG A 135 3.54 -8.81 9.89
CA ARG A 135 2.65 -9.86 10.39
C ARG A 135 1.35 -9.80 9.59
N ILE A 136 0.88 -10.95 9.15
CA ILE A 136 -0.44 -11.09 8.52
C ILE A 136 -1.48 -11.10 9.65
N ALA A 137 -2.36 -10.10 9.63
CA ALA A 137 -3.44 -9.96 10.60
C ALA A 137 -4.72 -10.64 10.11
N GLU A 138 -5.08 -10.44 8.84
CA GLU A 138 -6.30 -10.98 8.23
C GLU A 138 -6.03 -11.28 6.75
N THR A 139 -6.81 -12.21 6.19
CA THR A 139 -6.72 -12.68 4.81
C THR A 139 -8.12 -12.75 4.21
N GLU A 140 -8.25 -12.39 2.93
CA GLU A 140 -9.49 -12.53 2.15
C GLU A 140 -9.13 -13.08 0.75
N GLY A 141 -9.97 -13.97 0.19
CA GLY A 141 -9.72 -14.59 -1.12
C GLY A 141 -8.62 -15.66 -1.11
N ASP A 142 -8.06 -15.95 -2.29
CA ASP A 142 -6.94 -16.89 -2.42
C ASP A 142 -5.60 -16.15 -2.28
N VAL A 143 -5.01 -16.27 -1.10
CA VAL A 143 -3.76 -15.59 -0.76
C VAL A 143 -2.52 -16.31 -1.29
N ALA A 144 -2.64 -17.54 -1.80
CA ALA A 144 -1.52 -18.23 -2.44
C ALA A 144 -1.09 -17.52 -3.73
N ASP A 145 -2.04 -16.85 -4.40
CA ASP A 145 -1.80 -16.06 -5.60
C ASP A 145 -0.92 -14.82 -5.37
N LEU A 146 -0.68 -14.45 -4.12
CA LEU A 146 0.11 -13.27 -3.74
C LEU A 146 1.62 -13.49 -3.80
N ALA A 147 2.09 -14.73 -3.87
CA ALA A 147 3.53 -15.06 -3.81
C ALA A 147 3.97 -16.19 -4.74
N GLY A 148 3.08 -16.66 -5.62
CA GLY A 148 3.44 -17.65 -6.63
C GLY A 148 4.18 -17.02 -7.82
N PRO A 149 5.26 -17.64 -8.32
CA PRO A 149 5.72 -17.35 -9.68
C PRO A 149 4.61 -17.70 -10.68
N PHE A 150 4.57 -16.97 -11.81
CA PHE A 150 3.68 -17.27 -12.93
C PHE A 150 4.21 -18.47 -13.73
#